data_AF-A0A6I7N5D7-F1
#
_entry.id   AF-A0A6I7N5D7-F1
#
_cell.length_a   1.000
_cell.length_b   1.000
_cell.length_c   1.000
_cell.angle_alpha   90.00
_cell.angle_beta   90.00
_cell.angle_gamma   90.00
#
_symmetry.space_group_name_H-M   'P 1'
#
loop_
_entity.id
_entity.type
_entity.pdbx_description
1 polymer ?
#
loop_
_entity_poly.entity_id
_entity_poly.type
_entity_poly.pdbx_seq_one_letter_code
_entity_poly.pdbx_strand_id
1 'polypeptide(L)'
;MRFRGQDTLSLRQLDELNRVPKGTTFRRFKACRAGLVEGRDFFRLDAGEHSTWLSSLREEGLIYPSSVHVVLLTESGYRCLFQDTN
;
A
#
# COMPACT_ATOMS: atom_id res chain seq x y z
N MET A 1 -3.89 -7.15 5.82
CA MET A 1 -2.72 -7.77 6.49
C MET A 1 -2.34 -6.91 7.68
N ARG A 2 -1.71 -7.44 8.74
CA ARG A 2 -1.25 -6.59 9.87
C ARG A 2 0.24 -6.30 9.77
N PHE A 3 0.60 -5.03 9.85
CA PHE A 3 1.98 -4.57 9.90
C PHE A 3 2.15 -3.59 11.05
N ARG A 4 3.18 -3.81 11.90
CA ARG A 4 3.44 -3.03 13.12
C ARG A 4 2.19 -2.82 14.02
N GLY A 5 1.34 -3.85 14.09
CA GLY A 5 0.11 -3.82 14.90
C GLY A 5 -1.08 -3.09 14.26
N GLN A 6 -0.96 -2.64 13.01
CA GLN A 6 -2.02 -1.94 12.28
C GLN A 6 -2.50 -2.75 11.08
N ASP A 7 -3.79 -2.69 10.80
CA ASP A 7 -4.37 -3.25 9.59
C ASP A 7 -3.97 -2.39 8.38
N THR A 8 -3.28 -3.02 7.44
CA THR A 8 -2.69 -2.41 6.25
C THR A 8 -3.06 -3.19 5.00
N LEU A 9 -3.09 -2.48 3.87
CA LEU A 9 -3.36 -3.01 2.55
C LEU A 9 -2.30 -2.56 1.57
N SER A 10 -1.89 -3.45 0.67
CA SER A 10 -0.98 -3.09 -0.41
C SER A 10 -1.69 -2.27 -1.50
N LEU A 11 -0.92 -1.56 -2.31
CA LEU A 11 -1.45 -0.87 -3.50
C LEU A 11 -2.25 -1.80 -4.42
N ARG A 12 -1.81 -3.06 -4.57
CA ARG A 12 -2.50 -4.04 -5.40
C ARG A 12 -3.84 -4.43 -4.78
N GLN A 13 -3.87 -4.74 -3.49
CA GLN A 13 -5.10 -5.07 -2.79
C GLN A 13 -6.10 -3.92 -2.88
N LEU A 14 -5.61 -2.67 -2.77
CA LEU A 14 -6.45 -1.49 -2.92
C LEU A 14 -6.98 -1.32 -4.35
N ASP A 15 -6.17 -1.59 -5.36
CA ASP A 15 -6.62 -1.58 -6.76
C ASP A 15 -7.73 -2.62 -6.98
N GLU A 16 -7.54 -3.86 -6.48
CA GLU A 16 -8.53 -4.95 -6.57
C GLU A 16 -9.80 -4.65 -5.78
N LEU A 17 -9.66 -4.15 -4.54
CA LEU A 17 -10.77 -3.80 -3.64
C LEU A 17 -11.66 -2.71 -4.24
N ASN A 18 -11.04 -1.68 -4.84
CA ASN A 18 -11.75 -0.57 -5.47
C ASN A 18 -12.16 -0.86 -6.91
N ARG A 19 -11.84 -2.05 -7.44
CA ARG A 19 -12.06 -2.43 -8.85
C ARG A 19 -11.51 -1.41 -9.83
N VAL A 20 -10.39 -0.78 -9.49
CA VAL A 20 -9.73 0.22 -10.33
C VAL A 20 -8.57 -0.42 -11.11
N PRO A 21 -8.17 0.18 -12.25
CA PRO A 21 -7.01 -0.30 -12.98
C PRO A 21 -5.75 -0.31 -12.12
N LYS A 22 -4.88 -1.30 -12.36
CA LYS A 22 -3.56 -1.39 -11.72
C LYS A 22 -2.81 -0.07 -11.75
N GLY A 23 -2.31 0.35 -10.59
CA GLY A 23 -1.54 1.58 -10.43
C GLY A 23 -2.39 2.83 -10.25
N THR A 24 -3.73 2.73 -10.21
CA THR A 24 -4.62 3.86 -9.90
C THR A 24 -4.41 4.32 -8.46
N THR A 25 -4.37 3.40 -7.51
CA THR A 25 -4.08 3.72 -6.10
C THR A 25 -2.70 4.35 -5.97
N PHE A 26 -1.69 3.89 -6.72
CA PHE A 26 -0.36 4.50 -6.69
C PHE A 26 -0.33 5.94 -7.22
N ARG A 27 -1.12 6.24 -8.26
CA ARG A 27 -1.26 7.61 -8.77
C ARG A 27 -1.92 8.53 -7.75
N ARG A 28 -3.02 8.08 -7.13
CA ARG A 28 -3.68 8.82 -6.03
C ARG A 28 -2.73 9.01 -4.85
N PHE A 29 -2.01 7.95 -4.47
CA PHE A 29 -1.00 8.00 -3.42
C PHE A 29 0.05 9.07 -3.69
N LYS A 30 0.55 9.16 -4.93
CA LYS A 30 1.50 10.22 -5.31
C LYS A 30 0.88 11.63 -5.25
N ALA A 31 -0.39 11.78 -5.61
CA ALA A 31 -1.09 13.07 -5.51
C ALA A 31 -1.26 13.50 -4.04
N CYS A 32 -1.67 12.58 -3.15
CA CYS A 32 -1.84 12.86 -1.72
C CYS A 32 -0.54 12.72 -0.91
N ARG A 33 0.58 12.35 -1.53
CA ARG A 33 1.85 12.04 -0.84
C ARG A 33 2.33 13.17 0.05
N ALA A 34 2.09 14.42 -0.36
CA ALA A 34 2.46 15.61 0.38
C ALA A 34 1.73 15.74 1.74
N GLY A 35 0.53 15.17 1.86
CA GLY A 35 -0.25 15.16 3.11
C GLY A 35 -0.13 13.88 3.93
N LEU A 36 0.52 12.83 3.39
CA LEU A 36 0.63 11.52 4.02
C LEU A 36 1.95 11.36 4.79
N VAL A 37 1.85 10.89 6.03
CA VAL A 37 3.02 10.67 6.90
C VAL A 37 3.47 9.21 6.85
N GLU A 38 4.76 9.01 6.57
CA GLU A 38 5.40 7.69 6.59
C GLU A 38 5.44 7.15 8.02
N GLY A 39 5.07 5.88 8.21
CA GLY A 39 4.99 5.27 9.53
C GLY A 39 3.65 5.46 10.25
N ARG A 40 2.74 6.26 9.69
CA ARG A 40 1.39 6.50 10.23
C ARG A 40 0.29 6.24 9.19
N ASP A 41 0.41 6.87 8.03
CA ASP A 41 -0.60 6.80 6.97
C ASP A 41 -0.22 5.76 5.90
N PHE A 42 1.08 5.51 5.74
CA PHE A 42 1.59 4.42 4.92
C PHE A 42 2.96 3.96 5.43
N PHE A 43 3.33 2.74 5.07
CA PHE A 43 4.63 2.16 5.32
C PHE A 43 5.29 1.82 3.98
N ARG A 44 6.51 2.31 3.78
CA ARG A 44 7.36 1.88 2.67
C ARG A 44 8.25 0.75 3.17
N LEU A 45 8.21 -0.36 2.45
CA LEU A 45 9.03 -1.53 2.72
C LEU A 45 10.01 -1.70 1.58
N ASP A 46 11.26 -1.94 1.93
CA ASP A 46 12.28 -2.31 0.98
C ASP A 46 12.37 -3.83 0.83
N ALA A 47 12.44 -4.31 -0.41
CA ALA A 47 12.66 -5.72 -0.71
C ALA A 47 13.97 -6.25 -0.13
N GLY A 48 14.98 -5.41 0.07
CA GLY A 48 16.24 -5.79 0.71
C GLY A 48 16.12 -6.03 2.21
N GLU A 49 15.37 -5.18 2.92
CA GLU A 49 15.27 -5.23 4.39
C GLU A 49 14.21 -6.24 4.88
N HIS A 50 13.12 -6.38 4.13
CA HIS A 50 11.98 -7.23 4.50
C HIS A 50 11.76 -8.41 3.52
N SER A 51 12.84 -8.88 2.88
CA SER A 51 12.81 -9.88 1.81
C SER A 51 11.96 -11.12 2.14
N THR A 52 12.10 -11.70 3.33
CA THR A 52 11.36 -12.90 3.76
C THR A 52 9.84 -12.64 3.82
N TRP A 53 9.43 -11.56 4.48
CA TRP A 53 8.01 -11.25 4.63
C TRP A 53 7.37 -10.83 3.31
N LEU A 54 8.09 -10.05 2.50
CA LEU A 54 7.65 -9.66 1.17
C LEU A 54 7.55 -10.85 0.22
N SER A 55 8.38 -11.89 0.40
CA SER A 55 8.28 -13.12 -0.38
C SER A 55 6.96 -13.84 -0.11
N SER A 56 6.55 -13.99 1.15
CA SER A 56 5.23 -14.55 1.49
C SER A 56 4.08 -13.74 0.88
N LEU A 57 4.15 -12.40 0.94
CA LEU A 57 3.15 -11.53 0.31
C LEU A 57 3.11 -11.68 -1.23
N ARG A 58 4.23 -12.01 -1.87
CA ARG A 58 4.28 -12.29 -3.32
C ARG A 58 3.63 -13.62 -3.64
N GLU A 59 3.89 -14.65 -2.85
CA GLU A 59 3.27 -15.97 -2.99
C GLU A 59 1.76 -15.92 -2.78
N GLU A 60 1.30 -15.15 -1.79
CA GLU A 60 -0.13 -14.88 -1.57
C GLU A 60 -0.76 -13.98 -2.64
N GLY A 61 0.02 -13.46 -3.59
CA GLY A 61 -0.45 -12.58 -4.66
C GLY A 61 -0.85 -11.18 -4.18
N LEU A 62 -0.53 -10.81 -2.94
CA LEU A 62 -0.91 -9.54 -2.32
C LEU A 62 -0.08 -8.36 -2.84
N ILE A 63 1.10 -8.59 -3.40
CA ILE A 63 1.94 -7.55 -4.02
C ILE A 63 2.41 -7.97 -5.42
N TYR A 64 2.92 -7.02 -6.20
CA TYR A 64 3.46 -7.37 -7.52
C TYR A 64 4.80 -8.08 -7.39
N PRO A 65 5.02 -9.18 -8.15
CA PRO A 65 6.26 -9.96 -8.08
C PRO A 65 7.47 -9.22 -8.66
N SER A 66 7.34 -8.02 -9.21
CA SER A 66 8.46 -7.19 -9.67
C SER A 66 8.63 -5.88 -8.87
N SER A 67 7.93 -5.73 -7.75
CA SER A 67 8.03 -4.53 -6.91
C SER A 67 9.28 -4.59 -6.03
N VAL A 68 10.21 -3.65 -6.26
CA VAL A 68 11.40 -3.43 -5.41
C VAL A 68 11.03 -2.69 -4.11
N HIS A 69 10.09 -1.76 -4.20
CA HIS A 69 9.53 -1.08 -3.04
C HIS A 69 8.04 -1.40 -2.93
N VAL A 70 7.64 -1.84 -1.76
CA VAL A 70 6.24 -2.16 -1.46
C VAL A 70 5.71 -1.07 -0.56
N VAL A 71 4.59 -0.47 -0.98
CA VAL A 71 3.89 0.52 -0.17
C VAL A 71 2.65 -0.16 0.41
N LEU A 72 2.57 -0.13 1.73
CA LEU A 72 1.38 -0.54 2.48
C LEU A 72 0.70 0.71 3.00
N LEU A 73 -0.60 0.81 2.79
CA LEU A 73 -1.43 1.89 3.29
C LEU A 73 -2.18 1.41 4.51
N THR A 74 -2.21 2.25 5.54
CA THR A 74 -3.08 2.03 6.69
C THR A 74 -4.50 2.47 6.34
N GLU A 75 -5.45 2.15 7.20
CA GLU A 75 -6.82 2.65 7.08
C GLU A 75 -6.88 4.19 7.01
N SER A 76 -6.04 4.90 7.78
CA SER A 76 -6.02 6.36 7.76
C SER A 76 -5.53 6.92 6.42
N GLY A 77 -4.45 6.37 5.86
CA GLY A 77 -3.96 6.77 4.55
C GLY A 77 -4.94 6.41 3.43
N TYR A 78 -5.58 5.24 3.51
CA TYR A 78 -6.64 4.84 2.58
C TYR A 78 -7.82 5.82 2.63
N ARG A 79 -8.29 6.18 3.82
CA ARG A 79 -9.36 7.18 3.98
C ARG A 79 -8.95 8.52 3.38
N CYS A 80 -7.74 9.00 3.60
CA CYS A 80 -7.26 10.24 2.98
C CYS A 80 -7.29 10.18 1.44
N LEU A 81 -7.02 9.01 0.85
CA LEU A 81 -6.97 8.83 -0.61
C LEU A 81 -8.35 8.73 -1.27
N PHE A 82 -9.31 8.14 -0.57
CA PHE A 82 -10.62 7.78 -1.14
C PHE A 82 -11.80 8.56 -0.53
N GLN A 83 -11.62 9.24 0.61
CA GLN A 83 -12.64 10.11 1.21
C GLN A 83 -12.52 11.58 0.76
N ASP A 84 -11.53 11.94 -0.06
CA ASP A 84 -11.41 13.26 -0.71
C ASP A 84 -12.36 13.37 -1.94
N THR A 85 -13.59 12.88 -1.79
CA THR A 85 -14.69 13.14 -2.70
C THR A 85 -15.80 13.78 -1.87
N ASN A 86 -15.65 15.07 -1.60
CA ASN A 86 -16.74 15.95 -1.19
C ASN A 86 -16.92 17.02 -2.25
#